data_AF-A0A1M2V4Y6-F1
#
_entry.id   AF-A0A1M2V4Y6-F1
#
_cell.length_a   1.000
_cell.length_b   1.000
_cell.length_c   1.000
_cell.angle_alpha   90.00
_cell.angle_beta   90.00
_cell.angle_gamma   90.00
#
_symmetry.space_group_name_H-M   'P 1'
#
loop_
_entity.id
_entity.type
_entity.pdbx_description
1 polymer ?
#
loop_
_entity_poly.entity_id
_entity_poly.type
_entity_poly.pdbx_seq_one_letter_code
_entity_poly.pdbx_strand_id
1 'polypeptide(L)'
;MALVLPLELARPLDVLLIDNFDSFTWNIYQSLCLLGAEVTVIRNDAISPAAFPLLKINSLIISPGPGHPTTDSGISCEAIRFFTGKVPVLGVCMGLECLVDVFGGHIG
;
A
#
# COMPACT_ATOMS: atom_id res chain seq x y z
N MET A 1 -21.73 12.10 2.48
CA MET A 1 -20.58 12.66 3.22
C MET A 1 -19.48 12.93 2.22
N ALA A 2 -18.93 14.14 2.18
CA ALA A 2 -17.76 14.42 1.35
C ALA A 2 -16.62 13.50 1.80
N LEU A 3 -15.99 12.83 0.85
CA LEU A 3 -14.84 11.98 1.12
C LEU A 3 -13.65 12.91 1.40
N VAL A 4 -13.19 12.95 2.66
CA VAL A 4 -12.09 13.81 3.09
C VAL A 4 -10.91 12.92 3.45
N LEU A 5 -9.75 13.18 2.85
CA LEU A 5 -8.50 12.54 3.22
C LEU A 5 -8.02 13.07 4.59
N PRO A 6 -7.41 12.21 5.43
CA PRO A 6 -6.60 12.69 6.55
C PRO A 6 -5.57 13.73 6.10
N LEU A 7 -5.26 14.71 6.94
CA LEU A 7 -4.41 15.85 6.59
C LEU A 7 -3.01 15.40 6.12
N GLU A 8 -2.48 14.35 6.74
CA GLU A 8 -1.19 13.76 6.41
C GLU A 8 -1.14 13.15 4.99
N LEU A 9 -2.29 12.81 4.41
CA LEU A 9 -2.43 12.26 3.06
C LEU A 9 -2.86 13.30 2.02
N ALA A 10 -3.20 14.52 2.44
CA ALA A 10 -3.68 15.60 1.58
C ALA A 10 -2.55 16.37 0.85
N ARG A 11 -1.36 15.76 0.74
CA ARG A 11 -0.14 16.33 0.17
C ARG A 11 0.45 15.35 -0.87
N PRO A 12 1.35 15.79 -1.76
CA PRO A 12 2.16 14.87 -2.56
C PRO A 12 3.00 13.95 -1.65
N LEU A 13 2.97 12.66 -1.93
CA LEU A 13 3.71 11.62 -1.23
C LEU A 13 4.75 11.01 -2.18
N ASP A 14 5.98 10.88 -1.72
CA ASP A 14 7.01 10.20 -2.51
C ASP A 14 6.75 8.68 -2.52
N VAL A 15 6.71 8.07 -1.33
CA VAL A 15 6.33 6.65 -1.17
C VAL A 15 5.13 6.52 -0.24
N LEU A 16 4.07 5.85 -0.71
CA LEU A 16 3.00 5.35 0.16
C LEU A 16 3.27 3.86 0.47
N LEU A 17 3.51 3.56 1.74
CA LEU A 17 3.67 2.19 2.25
C LEU A 17 2.38 1.79 2.99
N ILE A 18 1.65 0.82 2.47
CA ILE A 18 0.47 0.24 3.13
C ILE A 18 0.95 -0.91 4.02
N ASP A 19 0.73 -0.77 5.33
CA ASP A 19 1.09 -1.69 6.38
C ASP A 19 -0.07 -2.65 6.69
N ASN A 20 0.11 -3.92 6.34
CA ASN A 20 -0.84 -5.00 6.62
C ASN A 20 -0.65 -5.61 8.02
N PHE A 21 -0.41 -4.78 9.03
CA PHE A 21 -0.24 -5.23 10.42
C PHE A 21 0.96 -6.15 10.63
N ASP A 22 2.06 -5.86 9.92
CA ASP A 22 3.30 -6.64 10.00
C ASP A 22 4.36 -6.01 10.90
N SER A 23 5.19 -6.88 11.47
CA SER A 23 6.31 -6.51 12.33
C SER A 23 7.56 -6.01 11.59
N PHE A 24 7.69 -6.29 10.29
CA PHE A 24 8.83 -5.87 9.47
C PHE A 24 8.55 -4.62 8.62
N THR A 25 7.34 -4.05 8.67
CA THR A 25 7.01 -2.79 7.95
C THR A 25 8.05 -1.69 8.22
N TRP A 26 8.49 -1.55 9.47
CA TRP A 26 9.43 -0.50 9.86
C TRP A 26 10.86 -0.75 9.35
N ASN A 27 11.24 -2.00 9.11
CA ASN A 27 12.52 -2.32 8.46
C ASN A 27 12.51 -1.85 6.99
N ILE A 28 11.39 -2.04 6.28
CA ILE A 28 11.22 -1.55 4.91
C ILE A 28 11.24 -0.02 4.90
N TYR A 29 10.45 0.61 5.77
CA TYR A 29 10.43 2.06 5.96
C TYR A 29 11.85 2.61 6.19
N GLN A 30 12.58 2.06 7.16
CA GLN A 30 13.91 2.55 7.51
C GLN A 30 14.89 2.39 6.34
N SER A 31 14.84 1.26 5.63
CA SER A 31 15.71 1.00 4.48
C SER A 31 15.48 2.02 3.36
N LEU A 32 14.23 2.37 3.08
CA LEU A 32 13.87 3.38 2.07
C LEU A 32 14.29 4.79 2.50
N CYS A 33 14.07 5.14 3.76
CA CYS A 33 14.52 6.43 4.29
C CYS A 33 16.04 6.58 4.26
N LEU A 34 16.80 5.51 4.52
CA LEU A 34 18.27 5.52 4.38
C LEU A 34 18.74 5.73 2.93
N LEU A 35 17.91 5.36 1.94
CA LEU A 35 18.14 5.64 0.53
C LEU A 35 17.65 7.04 0.10
N GLY A 36 17.10 7.83 1.03
CA GLY A 36 16.65 9.21 0.81
C GLY A 36 15.18 9.36 0.44
N ALA A 37 14.38 8.29 0.47
CA ALA A 37 12.95 8.37 0.17
C ALA A 37 12.14 8.96 1.34
N GLU A 38 11.11 9.74 1.02
CA GLU A 38 10.14 10.21 2.01
C GLU A 38 8.95 9.23 2.07
N VAL A 39 8.89 8.41 3.11
CA VAL A 39 7.90 7.35 3.22
C VAL A 39 6.74 7.77 4.13
N THR A 40 5.52 7.66 3.63
CA THR A 40 4.29 7.77 4.43
C THR A 40 3.70 6.37 4.61
N VAL A 41 3.53 5.96 5.87
CA VAL A 41 2.99 4.65 6.23
C VAL A 41 1.53 4.80 6.67
N ILE A 42 0.64 3.98 6.12
CA ILE A 42 -0.75 3.86 6.58
C ILE A 42 -1.09 2.40 6.83
N ARG A 43 -2.00 2.12 7.76
CA ARG A 43 -2.56 0.76 7.92
C ARG A 43 -3.51 0.44 6.76
N ASN A 44 -3.68 -0.85 6.48
CA ASN A 44 -4.54 -1.34 5.39
C ASN A 44 -6.04 -1.09 5.59
N ASP A 45 -6.44 -0.48 6.70
CA ASP A 45 -7.80 -0.06 7.06
C ASP A 45 -7.93 1.45 7.28
N ALA A 46 -6.85 2.22 7.09
CA ALA A 46 -6.79 3.64 7.45
C ALA A 46 -7.66 4.54 6.56
N ILE A 47 -7.91 4.14 5.31
CA ILE A 47 -8.72 4.90 4.34
C ILE A 47 -9.60 3.96 3.52
N SER A 48 -10.67 4.52 2.94
CA SER A 48 -11.50 3.79 1.96
C SER A 48 -10.85 3.81 0.57
N PRO A 49 -11.01 2.74 -0.25
CA PRO A 49 -10.59 2.74 -1.65
C PRO A 49 -11.17 3.87 -2.50
N ALA A 50 -12.33 4.42 -2.11
CA ALA A 50 -12.91 5.59 -2.76
C ALA A 50 -11.98 6.82 -2.73
N ALA A 51 -11.00 6.86 -1.81
CA ALA A 51 -10.11 8.00 -1.60
C ALA A 51 -8.86 7.96 -2.49
N PHE A 52 -8.57 6.84 -3.15
CA PHE A 52 -7.39 6.71 -4.00
C PHE A 52 -7.27 7.76 -5.10
N PRO A 53 -8.36 8.21 -5.78
CA PRO A 53 -8.27 9.29 -6.76
C PRO A 53 -7.84 10.65 -6.19
N LEU A 54 -7.95 10.84 -4.87
CA LEU A 54 -7.55 12.08 -4.20
C LEU A 54 -6.07 12.06 -3.80
N LEU A 55 -5.46 10.87 -3.71
CA LEU A 55 -4.05 10.70 -3.36
C LEU A 55 -3.14 11.11 -4.51
N LYS A 56 -2.05 11.78 -4.17
CA LYS A 56 -0.96 12.11 -5.10
C LYS A 56 0.30 11.41 -4.62
N ILE A 57 0.59 10.23 -5.17
CA ILE A 57 1.75 9.41 -4.78
C ILE A 57 2.70 9.22 -5.96
N ASN A 58 4.01 9.09 -5.74
CA ASN A 58 4.97 8.72 -6.78
C ASN A 58 5.20 7.21 -6.86
N SER A 59 5.09 6.49 -5.73
CA SER A 59 5.26 5.04 -5.65
C SER A 59 4.36 4.42 -4.59
N LEU A 60 3.92 3.19 -4.83
CA LEU A 60 3.14 2.38 -3.89
C LEU A 60 3.97 1.16 -3.45
N ILE A 61 4.01 0.92 -2.13
CA ILE A 61 4.58 -0.29 -1.56
C ILE A 61 3.54 -0.95 -0.66
N ILE A 62 3.38 -2.27 -0.78
CA ILE A 62 2.54 -3.08 0.09
C ILE A 62 3.45 -3.94 0.97
N SER A 63 3.34 -3.78 2.29
CA SER A 63 4.15 -4.50 3.26
C SER A 63 3.81 -6.00 3.29
N PRO A 64 4.62 -6.82 3.98
CA PRO A 64 4.20 -8.13 4.45
C PRO A 64 2.96 -8.00 5.35
N GLY A 65 2.33 -9.12 5.66
CA GLY A 65 1.19 -9.21 6.58
C GLY A 65 0.97 -10.66 6.99
N PRO A 66 0.31 -10.91 8.13
CA PRO A 66 -0.19 -12.24 8.45
C PRO A 66 -1.44 -12.57 7.62
N GLY A 67 -1.74 -13.86 7.49
CA GLY A 67 -2.97 -14.32 6.85
C GLY A 67 -2.86 -14.45 5.34
N HIS A 68 -3.97 -14.28 4.64
CA HIS A 68 -4.09 -14.51 3.20
C HIS A 68 -4.50 -13.22 2.47
N PRO A 69 -3.97 -12.94 1.26
CA PRO A 69 -4.26 -11.72 0.52
C PRO A 69 -5.76 -11.45 0.28
N THR A 70 -6.58 -12.48 0.16
CA THR A 70 -8.02 -12.33 -0.09
C THR A 70 -8.86 -12.01 1.15
N THR A 71 -8.33 -12.25 2.36
CA THR A 71 -9.09 -12.11 3.61
C THR A 71 -8.51 -11.04 4.55
N ASP A 72 -7.21 -10.81 4.50
CA ASP A 72 -6.49 -10.05 5.54
C ASP A 72 -5.77 -8.80 5.02
N SER A 73 -5.73 -8.60 3.70
CA SER A 73 -4.95 -7.51 3.08
C SER A 73 -5.62 -6.13 3.10
N GLY A 74 -6.83 -6.03 3.65
CA GLY A 74 -7.59 -4.78 3.71
C GLY A 74 -7.71 -4.14 2.32
N ILE A 75 -7.32 -2.87 2.20
CA ILE A 75 -7.39 -2.13 0.93
C ILE A 75 -6.25 -2.45 -0.06
N SER A 76 -5.32 -3.34 0.27
CA SER A 76 -4.08 -3.53 -0.51
C SER A 76 -4.34 -4.01 -1.93
N CYS A 77 -5.24 -4.97 -2.13
CA CYS A 77 -5.60 -5.47 -3.46
C CYS A 77 -6.25 -4.38 -4.32
N GLU A 78 -7.16 -3.58 -3.76
CA GLU A 78 -7.78 -2.45 -4.44
C GLU A 78 -6.77 -1.35 -4.75
N ALA A 79 -5.82 -1.09 -3.85
CA ALA A 79 -4.74 -0.12 -4.08
C ALA A 79 -3.87 -0.58 -5.26
N ILE A 80 -3.46 -1.85 -5.31
CA ILE A 80 -2.73 -2.43 -6.44
C ILE A 80 -3.52 -2.26 -7.73
N ARG A 81 -4.80 -2.67 -7.75
CA ARG A 81 -5.67 -2.55 -8.94
C ARG A 81 -5.77 -1.11 -9.42
N PHE A 82 -5.88 -0.16 -8.49
CA PHE A 82 -6.02 1.26 -8.84
C PHE A 82 -4.73 1.89 -9.32
N PHE A 83 -3.60 1.63 -8.65
CA PHE A 83 -2.33 2.35 -8.89
C PHE A 83 -1.43 1.70 -9.93
N THR A 84 -1.64 0.43 -10.27
CA THR A 84 -0.88 -0.23 -11.36
C THR A 84 -1.09 0.50 -12.68
N GLY A 85 0.01 0.73 -13.41
CA GLY A 85 0.02 1.48 -14.67
C GLY A 85 -0.02 3.00 -14.48
N LYS A 86 -0.14 3.50 -13.24
CA LYS A 86 -0.06 4.93 -12.90
C LYS A 86 1.25 5.26 -12.19
N VAL A 87 1.66 4.40 -11.26
CA VAL A 87 2.91 4.53 -10.48
C VAL A 87 3.60 3.16 -10.35
N PRO A 88 4.91 3.10 -10.06
CA PRO A 88 5.56 1.88 -9.66
C PRO A 88 4.92 1.26 -8.42
N VAL A 89 4.72 -0.05 -8.44
CA VAL A 89 4.14 -0.83 -7.33
C VAL A 89 5.11 -1.94 -6.94
N LEU A 90 5.42 -2.03 -5.64
CA LEU A 90 6.23 -3.09 -5.06
C LEU A 90 5.44 -3.81 -3.97
N GLY A 91 5.39 -5.14 -4.02
CA GLY A 91 4.83 -5.98 -2.97
C GLY A 91 5.91 -6.82 -2.30
N VAL A 92 5.88 -6.93 -0.97
CA VAL A 92 6.80 -7.77 -0.19
C VAL A 92 6.02 -8.83 0.56
N CYS A 93 6.41 -10.12 0.46
CA CYS A 93 5.71 -11.25 1.08
C CYS A 93 4.20 -11.24 0.71
N MET A 94 3.28 -11.07 1.67
CA MET A 94 1.85 -10.92 1.38
C MET A 94 1.54 -9.81 0.36
N GLY A 95 2.33 -8.73 0.33
CA GLY A 95 2.18 -7.70 -0.71
C GLY A 95 2.47 -8.21 -2.13
N LEU A 96 3.40 -9.16 -2.29
CA LEU A 96 3.66 -9.85 -3.56
C LEU A 96 2.54 -10.84 -3.88
N GLU A 97 2.02 -11.54 -2.88
CA GLU A 97 0.87 -12.44 -3.03
C GLU A 97 -0.38 -11.68 -3.50
N CYS A 98 -0.61 -10.47 -2.97
CA CYS A 98 -1.68 -9.58 -3.44
C CYS A 98 -1.50 -9.22 -4.92
N LEU A 99 -0.27 -8.94 -5.38
CA LEU A 99 0.00 -8.67 -6.81
C LEU A 99 -0.35 -9.88 -7.67
N VAL A 100 0.07 -11.07 -7.25
CA VAL A 100 -0.20 -12.33 -7.96
C VAL A 100 -1.71 -12.56 -8.06
N ASP A 101 -2.46 -12.47 -6.95
CA ASP A 101 -3.92 -12.64 -6.93
C ASP A 101 -4.63 -11.61 -7.83
N VAL A 102 -4.23 -10.33 -7.73
CA VAL A 102 -4.84 -9.24 -8.51
C VAL A 102 -4.74 -9.48 -10.02
N PHE A 103 -3.62 -10.04 -10.49
CA PHE A 103 -3.36 -10.31 -11.90
C PHE A 103 -3.71 -11.74 -12.34
N GLY A 104 -4.52 -12.46 -11.56
CA GLY A 104 -5.11 -13.75 -11.94
C GLY A 104 -4.23 -14.96 -11.66
N GLY A 105 -3.17 -14.79 -10.86
CA GLY A 105 -2.48 -15.91 -10.23
C GLY A 105 -3.28 -16.46 -9.03
N HIS A 106 -2.83 -17.60 -8.51
CA HIS A 106 -3.46 -18.25 -7.36
C HIS A 106 -2.46 -18.35 -6.20
N ILE A 107 -2.91 -17.96 -5.01
CA ILE A 107 -2.20 -18.13 -3.74
C ILE A 107 -2.85 -19.30 -3.00
N GLY A 108 -2.01 -20.16 -2.44
CA GLY A 108 -2.40 -21.45 -1.84
C GLY A 108 -2.50 -21.41 -0.32
#